data_AF-A0A9D7UBC5-F1
#
_entry.id   AF-A0A9D7UBC5-F1
#
_cell.length_a   1.000
_cell.length_b   1.000
_cell.length_c   1.000
_cell.angle_alpha   90.00
_cell.angle_beta   90.00
_cell.angle_gamma   90.00
#
_symmetry.space_group_name_H-M   'P 1'
#
loop_
_entity.id
_entity.type
_entity.pdbx_description
1 polymer ?
#
loop_
_entity_poly.entity_id
_entity_poly.type
_entity_poly.pdbx_seq_one_letter_code
_entity_poly.pdbx_strand_id
1 'polypeptide(L)'
;MLYAVGYTNQLVLKSLWLVYGDCFCADKETYERIKNTISSGVNTIQDVEFSETKELGKVKKVDPLGITDLRIRGMWHIDNPNKTFDYIYNFDDTKDFQLICLMKKEKYNSLPREDKEVIDNNNNVEIEDVKIKNPNNPVQLIDAKLLIFKV
;
A
#
# COMPACT_ATOMS: atom_id res chain seq x y z
N MET A 1 -5.33 8.09 -1.39
CA MET A 1 -4.41 7.70 -0.30
C MET A 1 -3.02 7.55 -0.91
N LEU A 2 -1.98 8.05 -0.26
CA LEU A 2 -0.59 7.95 -0.70
C LEU A 2 0.19 7.11 0.33
N TYR A 3 0.93 6.12 -0.13
CA TYR A 3 1.81 5.31 0.70
C TYR A 3 3.23 5.85 0.62
N ALA A 4 3.82 6.12 1.78
CA ALA A 4 5.22 6.51 1.92
C ALA A 4 6.02 5.34 2.50
N VAL A 5 6.97 4.79 1.74
CA VAL A 5 7.82 3.68 2.19
C VAL A 5 9.28 4.10 2.04
N GLY A 6 9.96 4.27 3.18
CA GLY A 6 11.37 4.63 3.22
C GLY A 6 12.28 3.41 3.40
N TYR A 7 13.45 3.46 2.78
CA TYR A 7 14.57 2.58 3.10
C TYR A 7 15.70 3.42 3.70
N THR A 8 16.07 3.11 4.93
CA THR A 8 17.18 3.75 5.64
C THR A 8 18.34 2.78 5.80
N ASN A 9 19.56 3.30 5.66
CA ASN A 9 20.76 2.64 6.13
C ASN A 9 21.27 3.41 7.35
N GLN A 10 21.16 2.82 8.53
CA GLN A 10 21.39 3.50 9.82
C GLN A 10 20.53 4.77 9.96
N LEU A 11 21.15 5.95 9.97
CA LEU A 11 20.50 7.25 10.12
C LEU A 11 20.30 7.96 8.77
N VAL A 12 20.69 7.34 7.66
CA VAL A 12 20.61 7.94 6.32
C VAL A 12 19.45 7.33 5.54
N LEU A 13 18.53 8.18 5.05
CA LEU A 13 17.48 7.77 4.13
C LEU A 13 18.08 7.57 2.73
N LYS A 14 18.03 6.33 2.23
CA LYS A 14 18.57 5.94 0.93
C LYS A 14 17.52 5.94 -0.17
N SER A 15 16.28 5.58 0.15
CA SER A 15 15.15 5.84 -0.76
C SER A 15 13.86 6.16 -0.03
N LEU A 16 12.99 6.86 -0.76
CA LEU A 16 11.61 7.08 -0.39
C LEU A 16 10.70 6.77 -1.58
N TRP A 17 9.77 5.85 -1.39
CA TRP A 17 8.68 5.59 -2.32
C TRP A 17 7.43 6.36 -1.90
N LEU A 18 6.81 7.05 -2.84
CA LEU A 18 5.50 7.67 -2.75
C LEU A 18 4.58 6.99 -3.78
N VAL A 19 3.82 5.99 -3.35
CA VAL A 19 2.96 5.22 -4.26
C VAL A 19 1.50 5.55 -3.97
N TYR A 20 0.75 5.95 -5.00
CA TYR A 20 -0.69 6.11 -4.87
C TYR A 20 -1.34 4.74 -4.58
N GLY A 21 -2.21 4.68 -3.58
CA GLY A 21 -2.76 3.41 -3.08
C GLY A 21 -3.52 2.62 -4.13
N ASP A 22 -4.11 3.29 -5.12
CA ASP A 22 -4.83 2.67 -6.24
C ASP A 22 -3.91 2.12 -7.35
N CYS A 23 -2.59 2.26 -7.19
CA CYS A 23 -1.55 1.59 -7.96
C CYS A 23 -0.96 0.37 -7.23
N PHE A 24 -1.25 0.22 -5.92
CA PHE A 24 -0.50 -0.68 -5.03
C PHE A 24 -1.40 -1.69 -4.30
N CYS A 25 -2.61 -1.28 -3.94
CA CYS A 25 -3.58 -2.07 -3.20
C CYS A 25 -4.82 -2.32 -4.05
N ALA A 26 -5.44 -3.48 -3.84
CA ALA A 26 -6.73 -3.79 -4.44
C ALA A 26 -7.84 -2.94 -3.80
N ASP A 27 -9.03 -3.00 -4.38
CA ASP A 27 -10.20 -2.33 -3.84
C ASP A 27 -10.59 -2.94 -2.49
N LYS A 28 -11.23 -2.12 -1.66
CA LYS A 28 -11.57 -2.41 -0.26
C LYS A 28 -12.32 -3.74 -0.12
N GLU A 29 -13.19 -4.04 -1.08
CA GLU A 29 -14.01 -5.24 -1.19
C GLU A 29 -13.17 -6.52 -1.13
N THR A 30 -11.96 -6.50 -1.70
CA THR A 30 -11.02 -7.64 -1.69
C THR A 30 -10.68 -8.05 -0.27
N TYR A 31 -10.37 -7.06 0.58
CA TYR A 31 -9.98 -7.28 1.97
C TYR A 31 -11.21 -7.49 2.88
N GLU A 32 -12.30 -6.78 2.62
CA GLU A 32 -13.54 -6.92 3.38
C GLU A 32 -14.18 -8.28 3.21
N ARG A 33 -14.10 -8.89 2.02
CA ARG A 33 -14.59 -10.25 1.79
C ARG A 33 -13.94 -11.23 2.77
N ILE A 34 -12.62 -11.20 2.91
CA ILE A 34 -11.90 -12.08 3.83
C ILE A 34 -12.24 -11.76 5.29
N LYS A 35 -12.27 -10.48 5.66
CA LYS A 35 -12.71 -10.05 6.99
C LYS A 35 -14.08 -10.62 7.33
N ASN A 36 -15.06 -10.45 6.45
CA ASN A 36 -16.43 -10.87 6.67
C ASN A 36 -16.53 -12.40 6.77
N THR A 37 -15.85 -13.14 5.90
CA THR A 37 -15.80 -14.61 5.98
C THR A 37 -15.23 -15.09 7.31
N ILE A 38 -14.12 -14.49 7.79
CA ILE A 38 -13.54 -14.83 9.09
C ILE A 38 -14.54 -14.51 10.21
N SER A 39 -15.07 -13.28 10.25
CA SER A 39 -16.03 -12.86 11.27
C SER A 39 -17.26 -13.78 11.33
N SER A 40 -17.83 -14.13 10.18
CA SER A 40 -18.95 -15.08 10.09
C SER A 40 -18.56 -16.47 10.60
N GLY A 41 -17.38 -16.97 10.24
CA GLY A 41 -16.89 -18.27 10.71
C GLY A 41 -16.74 -18.33 12.23
N VAL A 42 -16.13 -17.32 12.84
CA VAL A 42 -15.93 -17.35 14.31
C VAL A 42 -17.26 -17.22 15.07
N ASN A 43 -18.25 -16.50 14.51
CA ASN A 43 -19.61 -16.42 15.08
C ASN A 43 -20.35 -17.77 15.13
N THR A 44 -19.88 -18.80 14.40
CA THR A 44 -20.50 -20.14 14.45
C THR A 44 -20.04 -21.00 15.62
N ILE A 45 -19.03 -20.56 16.39
CA ILE A 45 -18.50 -21.32 17.52
C ILE A 45 -19.48 -21.23 18.71
N GLN A 46 -19.91 -22.37 19.23
CA GLN A 46 -20.77 -22.44 20.41
C GLN A 46 -20.05 -21.90 21.66
N ASP A 47 -20.82 -21.29 22.57
CA ASP A 47 -20.36 -20.73 23.85
C ASP A 47 -19.37 -19.55 23.75
N VAL A 48 -19.28 -18.94 22.56
CA VAL A 48 -18.45 -17.75 22.33
C VAL A 48 -19.32 -16.51 22.23
N GLU A 49 -19.27 -15.63 23.25
CA GLU A 49 -19.98 -14.35 23.23
C GLU A 49 -19.24 -13.34 22.33
N PHE A 50 -19.82 -13.10 21.15
CA PHE A 50 -19.35 -12.07 20.22
C PHE A 50 -20.01 -10.72 20.45
N SER A 51 -19.23 -9.65 20.28
CA SER A 51 -19.75 -8.30 20.12
C SER A 51 -19.34 -7.75 18.77
N GLU A 52 -20.26 -7.09 18.06
CA GLU A 52 -19.90 -6.28 16.90
C GLU A 52 -18.87 -5.22 17.32
N THR A 53 -17.74 -5.19 16.60
CA THR A 53 -16.70 -4.18 16.79
C THR A 53 -16.18 -3.74 15.43
N LYS A 54 -15.40 -2.65 15.42
CA LYS A 54 -14.69 -2.21 14.22
C LYS A 54 -13.57 -3.18 13.77
N GLU A 55 -13.31 -4.24 14.53
CA GLU A 55 -12.24 -5.21 14.31
C GLU A 55 -12.75 -6.47 13.58
N LEU A 56 -11.96 -7.55 13.54
CA LEU A 56 -12.42 -8.84 12.97
C LEU A 56 -13.36 -9.56 13.92
N GLY A 57 -13.20 -9.34 15.23
CA GLY A 57 -14.07 -9.90 16.25
C GLY A 57 -13.49 -9.70 17.65
N LYS A 58 -14.38 -9.78 18.64
CA LYS A 58 -14.00 -9.84 20.05
C LYS A 58 -14.76 -11.00 20.67
N VAL A 59 -14.02 -11.91 21.28
CA VAL A 59 -14.54 -13.04 22.03
C VAL A 59 -14.48 -12.69 23.51
N LYS A 60 -15.60 -12.79 24.22
CA LYS A 60 -15.65 -12.52 25.65
C LYS A 60 -15.60 -13.79 26.49
N LYS A 61 -15.21 -13.64 27.75
CA LYS A 61 -15.28 -14.68 28.80
C LYS A 61 -14.53 -15.98 28.43
N VAL A 62 -13.30 -15.83 27.93
CA VAL A 62 -12.50 -16.98 27.45
C VAL A 62 -12.05 -17.89 28.59
N ASP A 63 -11.81 -17.33 29.77
CA ASP A 63 -11.39 -18.08 30.94
C ASP A 63 -12.59 -18.57 31.78
N PRO A 64 -12.41 -19.60 32.64
CA PRO A 64 -13.49 -20.13 33.47
C PRO A 64 -14.13 -19.12 34.45
N LEU A 65 -13.45 -18.04 34.81
CA LEU A 65 -14.00 -16.97 35.65
C LEU A 65 -14.76 -15.91 34.83
N GLY A 66 -14.63 -15.93 33.49
CA GLY A 66 -15.32 -15.04 32.57
C GLY A 66 -14.83 -13.59 32.61
N ILE A 67 -13.56 -13.35 32.96
CA ILE A 67 -12.99 -12.00 33.13
C ILE A 67 -12.02 -11.60 32.01
N THR A 68 -11.73 -12.49 31.07
CA THR A 68 -10.82 -12.26 29.95
C THR A 68 -11.56 -12.21 28.63
N ASP A 69 -11.09 -11.32 27.76
CA ASP A 69 -11.58 -11.17 26.40
C ASP A 69 -10.41 -11.38 25.41
N LEU A 70 -10.64 -12.19 24.37
CA LEU A 70 -9.72 -12.32 23.23
C LEU A 70 -10.11 -11.31 22.13
N ARG A 71 -9.12 -10.55 21.66
CA ARG A 71 -9.27 -9.54 20.64
C ARG A 71 -8.68 -10.00 19.31
N ILE A 72 -9.43 -9.89 18.22
CA ILE A 72 -9.00 -10.33 16.88
C ILE A 72 -8.95 -9.13 15.93
N ARG A 73 -7.75 -8.82 15.42
CA ARG A 73 -7.48 -7.71 14.51
C ARG A 73 -6.92 -8.19 13.18
N GLY A 74 -7.35 -7.56 12.10
CA GLY A 74 -6.76 -7.77 10.77
C GLY A 74 -5.51 -6.92 10.64
N MET A 75 -4.38 -7.56 10.34
CA MET A 75 -3.14 -6.88 10.00
C MET A 75 -2.70 -7.37 8.63
N TRP A 76 -2.67 -6.45 7.67
CA TRP A 76 -2.24 -6.76 6.31
C TRP A 76 -0.77 -6.39 6.16
N HIS A 77 0.03 -7.37 5.73
CA HIS A 77 1.38 -7.10 5.27
C HIS A 77 1.33 -6.89 3.77
N ILE A 78 2.11 -5.93 3.28
CA ILE A 78 2.29 -5.67 1.86
C ILE A 78 3.77 -5.71 1.54
N ASP A 79 4.12 -6.26 0.38
CA ASP A 79 5.50 -6.30 -0.08
C ASP A 79 6.05 -4.88 -0.26
N ASN A 80 7.36 -4.70 -0.07
CA ASN A 80 7.99 -3.41 -0.30
C ASN A 80 7.82 -2.97 -1.79
N PRO A 81 7.60 -1.67 -2.08
CA PRO A 81 7.52 -1.17 -3.46
C PRO A 81 8.71 -1.55 -4.34
N ASN A 82 9.95 -1.58 -3.80
CA ASN A 82 11.13 -2.02 -4.56
C ASN A 82 10.99 -3.45 -5.09
N LYS A 83 10.37 -4.35 -4.30
CA LYS A 83 10.10 -5.73 -4.72
C LYS A 83 8.87 -5.81 -5.62
N THR A 84 7.86 -5.02 -5.32
CA THR A 84 6.57 -5.07 -6.05
C THR A 84 6.70 -4.49 -7.46
N PHE A 85 7.57 -3.50 -7.65
CA PHE A 85 7.76 -2.75 -8.89
C PHE A 85 9.16 -2.93 -9.49
N ASP A 86 9.84 -4.03 -9.18
CA ASP A 86 11.16 -4.39 -9.71
C ASP A 86 11.23 -4.42 -11.24
N TYR A 87 10.10 -4.66 -11.89
CA TYR A 87 9.93 -4.68 -13.35
C TYR A 87 9.84 -3.30 -14.01
N ILE A 88 9.65 -2.22 -13.23
CA ILE A 88 9.65 -0.82 -13.75
C ILE A 88 10.74 0.04 -13.13
N TYR A 89 11.31 -0.36 -11.99
CA TYR A 89 12.35 0.42 -11.32
C TYR A 89 13.33 -0.49 -10.59
N ASN A 90 14.61 -0.24 -10.81
CA ASN A 90 15.71 -0.86 -10.09
C ASN A 90 16.39 0.18 -9.20
N PHE A 91 16.60 -0.18 -7.93
CA PHE A 91 17.28 0.68 -6.96
C PHE A 91 18.74 0.88 -7.36
N ASP A 92 19.16 2.15 -7.50
CA ASP A 92 20.56 2.51 -7.81
C ASP A 92 21.40 2.70 -6.53
N ASP A 93 22.20 1.69 -6.17
CA ASP A 93 23.07 1.75 -4.99
C ASP A 93 24.19 2.82 -5.08
N THR A 94 24.43 3.40 -6.27
CA THR A 94 25.46 4.44 -6.45
C THR A 94 25.02 5.83 -5.99
N LYS A 95 23.71 6.01 -5.77
CA LYS A 95 23.12 7.29 -5.35
C LYS A 95 23.03 7.40 -3.84
N ASP A 96 23.18 8.63 -3.35
CA ASP A 96 23.05 8.91 -1.93
C ASP A 96 21.59 8.87 -1.49
N PHE A 97 20.69 9.35 -2.36
CA PHE A 97 19.26 9.35 -2.12
C PHE A 97 18.46 9.20 -3.41
N GLN A 98 17.34 8.48 -3.33
CA GLN A 98 16.39 8.33 -4.43
C GLN A 98 14.95 8.48 -3.96
N LEU A 99 14.20 9.37 -4.59
CA LEU A 99 12.76 9.53 -4.40
C LEU A 99 12.03 9.00 -5.62
N ILE A 100 11.12 8.06 -5.40
CA ILE A 100 10.33 7.44 -6.46
C ILE A 100 8.87 7.73 -6.18
N CYS A 101 8.17 8.32 -7.14
CA CYS A 101 6.74 8.57 -7.06
C CYS A 101 6.01 7.84 -8.17
N LEU A 102 5.01 7.02 -7.82
CA LEU A 102 4.23 6.23 -8.76
C LEU A 102 2.75 6.58 -8.62
N MET A 103 2.14 6.97 -9.73
CA MET A 103 0.72 7.29 -9.81
C MET A 103 0.13 6.90 -11.16
N LYS A 104 -1.19 6.72 -11.23
CA LYS A 104 -1.88 6.52 -12.51
C LYS A 104 -1.67 7.72 -13.44
N LYS A 105 -1.62 7.46 -14.74
CA LYS A 105 -1.46 8.51 -15.76
C LYS A 105 -2.60 9.54 -15.70
N GLU A 106 -3.82 9.08 -15.46
CA GLU A 106 -4.98 9.97 -15.24
C GLU A 106 -4.77 10.90 -14.05
N LYS A 107 -4.20 10.39 -12.95
CA LYS A 107 -3.92 11.20 -11.75
C LYS A 107 -2.87 12.25 -12.04
N TYR A 108 -1.79 11.89 -12.73
CA TYR A 108 -0.77 12.86 -13.16
C TYR A 108 -1.37 13.94 -14.09
N ASN A 109 -2.19 13.54 -15.06
CA ASN A 109 -2.83 14.49 -15.98
C ASN A 109 -3.77 15.46 -15.27
N SER A 110 -4.39 15.03 -14.17
CA SER A 110 -5.25 15.87 -13.30
C SER A 110 -4.49 16.92 -12.50
N LEU A 111 -3.15 16.87 -12.45
CA LEU A 111 -2.36 17.86 -11.73
C LEU A 111 -2.41 19.23 -12.41
N PRO A 112 -2.35 20.33 -11.61
CA PRO A 112 -2.21 21.68 -12.14
C PRO A 112 -1.06 21.80 -13.13
N ARG A 113 -1.21 22.68 -14.12
CA ARG A 113 -0.18 22.90 -15.13
C ARG A 113 1.11 23.45 -14.52
N GLU A 114 0.99 24.37 -13.57
CA GLU A 114 2.12 24.97 -12.85
C GLU A 114 2.98 23.89 -12.16
N ASP A 115 2.34 22.94 -11.47
CA ASP A 115 3.04 21.83 -10.81
C ASP A 115 3.79 20.94 -11.81
N LYS A 116 3.16 20.63 -12.96
CA LYS A 116 3.81 19.84 -14.02
C LYS A 116 5.00 20.57 -14.62
N GLU A 117 4.88 21.87 -14.87
CA GLU A 117 5.98 22.70 -15.38
C GLU A 117 7.16 22.77 -14.40
N VAL A 118 6.91 22.79 -13.08
CA VAL A 118 7.98 22.73 -12.07
C VAL A 118 8.74 21.39 -12.13
N ILE A 119 8.02 20.29 -12.32
CA ILE A 119 8.63 18.96 -12.41
C ILE A 119 9.40 18.82 -13.74
N ASP A 120 8.82 19.25 -14.85
CA ASP A 120 9.40 19.14 -16.19
C ASP A 120 10.68 20.00 -16.34
N ASN A 121 10.76 21.13 -15.61
CA ASN A 121 11.95 22.00 -15.61
C ASN A 121 13.05 21.53 -14.65
N ASN A 122 12.84 20.44 -13.90
CA ASN A 122 13.83 19.93 -12.96
C ASN A 122 14.69 18.84 -13.61
N ASN A 123 15.92 19.18 -13.98
CA ASN A 123 16.86 18.26 -14.64
C ASN A 123 17.24 17.01 -13.80
N ASN A 124 16.96 17.02 -12.49
CA ASN A 124 17.23 15.88 -11.61
C ASN A 124 16.04 14.92 -11.48
N VAL A 125 14.93 15.19 -12.19
CA VAL A 125 13.72 14.36 -12.19
C VAL A 125 13.56 13.68 -13.55
N GLU A 126 13.57 12.37 -13.55
CA GLU A 126 13.22 11.52 -14.69
C GLU A 126 11.72 11.20 -14.62
N ILE A 127 10.99 11.39 -15.72
CA ILE A 127 9.56 11.07 -15.82
C ILE A 127 9.37 10.01 -16.89
N GLU A 128 8.80 8.87 -16.52
CA GLU A 128 8.56 7.75 -17.42
C GLU A 128 7.06 7.40 -17.50
N ASP A 129 6.59 7.11 -18.72
CA ASP A 129 5.32 6.41 -18.92
C ASP A 129 5.56 4.90 -18.76
N VAL A 130 4.96 4.31 -17.73
CA VAL A 130 5.12 2.89 -17.39
C VAL A 130 3.77 2.17 -17.36
N LYS A 131 3.80 0.84 -17.49
CA LYS A 131 2.63 -0.01 -17.33
C LYS A 131 2.78 -0.86 -16.08
N ILE A 132 1.85 -0.71 -15.14
CA ILE A 132 1.87 -1.45 -13.87
C ILE A 132 0.77 -2.51 -13.83
N LYS A 133 1.01 -3.60 -13.11
CA LYS A 133 0.00 -4.63 -12.86
C LYS A 133 -1.18 -4.04 -12.10
N ASN A 134 -2.40 -4.31 -12.57
CA ASN A 134 -3.60 -3.87 -11.87
C ASN A 134 -3.80 -4.70 -10.60
N PRO A 135 -3.84 -4.09 -9.39
CA PRO A 135 -4.00 -4.83 -8.14
C PRO A 135 -5.35 -5.54 -8.02
N ASN A 136 -6.37 -5.11 -8.78
CA ASN A 136 -7.68 -5.75 -8.86
C ASN A 136 -7.76 -6.86 -9.92
N ASN A 137 -6.90 -6.83 -10.94
CA ASN A 137 -6.88 -7.82 -12.01
C ASN A 137 -5.48 -7.99 -12.60
N PRO A 138 -4.71 -9.00 -12.20
CA PRO A 138 -3.29 -9.12 -12.58
C PRO A 138 -3.05 -9.34 -14.08
N VAL A 139 -4.08 -9.69 -14.86
CA VAL A 139 -3.99 -9.83 -16.33
C VAL A 139 -4.02 -8.47 -17.03
N GLN A 140 -4.54 -7.44 -16.36
CA GLN A 140 -4.63 -6.09 -16.89
C GLN A 140 -3.45 -5.24 -16.43
N LEU A 141 -2.97 -4.41 -17.35
CA LEU A 141 -1.99 -3.37 -17.06
C LEU A 141 -2.67 -2.01 -17.00
N ILE A 142 -2.19 -1.15 -16.11
CA ILE A 142 -2.64 0.24 -15.93
C ILE A 142 -1.54 1.17 -16.42
N ASP A 143 -1.91 2.17 -17.20
CA ASP A 143 -0.98 3.24 -17.58
C ASP A 143 -0.70 4.14 -16.36
N ALA A 144 0.58 4.28 -16.05
CA ALA A 144 1.07 5.02 -14.90
C ALA A 144 2.24 5.94 -15.28
N LYS A 145 2.49 6.91 -14.40
CA LYS A 145 3.64 7.81 -14.46
C LYS A 145 4.56 7.46 -13.29
N LEU A 146 5.82 7.20 -13.61
CA LEU A 146 6.90 6.99 -12.66
C LEU A 146 7.80 8.22 -12.68
N LEU A 147 7.89 8.91 -11.55
CA LEU A 147 8.77 10.07 -11.38
C LEU A 147 9.92 9.65 -10.47
N ILE A 148 11.14 9.89 -10.90
CA ILE A 148 12.34 9.43 -10.20
C ILE A 148 13.27 10.62 -10.00
N PHE A 149 13.60 10.93 -8.76
CA PHE A 149 14.58 11.94 -8.40
C PHE A 149 15.77 11.25 -7.73
N LYS A 150 16.99 11.54 -8.18
CA LYS A 150 18.22 10.92 -7.67
C LYS A 150 19.25 12.01 -7.32
N VAL A 151 19.94 11.84 -6.20
CA VAL A 151 21.09 12.67 -5.77
C VAL A 151 22.21 11.76 -5.30
#